data_AF-A0A430GWP7-F1
#
_entry.id   AF-A0A430GWP7-F1
#
_cell.length_a   1.000
_cell.length_b   1.000
_cell.length_c   1.000
_cell.angle_alpha   90.00
_cell.angle_beta   90.00
_cell.angle_gamma   90.00
#
_symmetry.space_group_name_H-M   'P 1'
#
loop_
_entity.id
_entity.type
_entity.pdbx_description
1 polymer ?
#
loop_
_entity_poly.entity_id
_entity_poly.type
_entity_poly.pdbx_seq_one_letter_code
_entity_poly.pdbx_strand_id
1 'polypeptide(L)'
;MPTLIATFALVGLLRFAHVEMPRWHLAFWFAVLVTLALFGSLGWRQLVLNAAGSFLAAWAYFSALDATDNVEHRTLHYLLLFFGMLALIGSRFWLDIRHYGIGL
;
A
#
# COMPACT_ATOMS: atom_id res chain seq x y z
N MET A 1 -8.59 12.66 2.72
CA MET A 1 -7.51 12.06 3.52
C MET A 1 -6.94 10.85 2.77
N PRO A 2 -5.82 11.01 2.06
CA PRO A 2 -5.10 9.96 1.36
C PRO A 2 -4.91 8.65 2.16
N THR A 3 -4.73 8.73 3.47
CA THR A 3 -4.58 7.55 4.34
C THR A 3 -5.83 6.66 4.36
N LEU A 4 -7.03 7.24 4.39
CA LEU A 4 -8.28 6.48 4.38
C LEU A 4 -8.44 5.74 3.06
N ILE A 5 -8.19 6.43 1.94
CA ILE A 5 -8.27 5.83 0.60
C ILE A 5 -7.27 4.69 0.46
N ALA A 6 -6.03 4.88 0.90
CA ALA A 6 -5.01 3.84 0.88
C ALA A 6 -5.40 2.63 1.74
N THR A 7 -6.01 2.87 2.92
CA THR A 7 -6.46 1.80 3.81
C THR A 7 -7.58 0.98 3.17
N PHE A 8 -8.63 1.64 2.66
CA PHE A 8 -9.73 0.93 1.99
C PHE A 8 -9.27 0.20 0.72
N ALA A 9 -8.38 0.81 -0.07
CA ALA A 9 -7.79 0.18 -1.24
C ALA A 9 -7.00 -1.07 -0.85
N LEU A 10 -6.14 -1.00 0.17
CA LEU A 10 -5.29 -2.11 0.59
C LEU A 10 -6.12 -3.27 1.16
N VAL A 11 -7.10 -2.99 2.01
CA VAL A 11 -8.02 -4.00 2.55
C VAL A 11 -8.84 -4.66 1.44
N GLY A 12 -9.34 -3.86 0.49
CA GLY A 12 -10.06 -4.38 -0.68
C GLY A 12 -9.19 -5.29 -1.54
N LEU A 13 -7.97 -4.85 -1.86
CA LEU A 13 -7.03 -5.59 -2.70
C LEU A 13 -6.51 -6.86 -2.03
N LEU A 14 -6.32 -6.86 -0.70
CA LEU A 14 -5.99 -8.07 0.06
C LEU A 14 -7.07 -9.15 -0.08
N ARG A 15 -8.35 -8.76 -0.15
CA ARG A 15 -9.43 -9.72 -0.42
C ARG A 15 -9.32 -10.33 -1.83
N PHE A 16 -8.90 -9.54 -2.81
CA PHE A 16 -8.67 -10.02 -4.17
C PHE A 16 -7.38 -10.85 -4.32
N ALA A 17 -6.43 -10.73 -3.39
CA ALA A 17 -5.24 -11.57 -3.37
C ALA A 17 -5.58 -13.06 -3.22
N HIS A 18 -6.70 -13.40 -2.57
CA HIS A 18 -7.20 -14.78 -2.48
C HIS A 18 -7.77 -15.34 -3.80
N VAL A 19 -7.91 -14.52 -4.85
CA VAL A 19 -8.51 -14.90 -6.14
C VAL A 19 -7.44 -15.09 -7.21
N GLU A 20 -6.23 -15.51 -6.83
CA GLU A 20 -5.08 -15.78 -7.71
C GLU A 20 -4.71 -14.63 -8.68
N MET A 21 -5.05 -13.39 -8.32
CA MET A 21 -4.70 -12.25 -9.16
C MET A 21 -3.18 -12.04 -9.18
N PRO A 22 -2.59 -11.67 -10.34
CA PRO A 22 -1.17 -11.35 -10.41
C PRO A 22 -0.79 -10.24 -9.43
N ARG A 23 0.26 -10.46 -8.63
CA ARG A 23 0.70 -9.50 -7.58
C ARG A 23 0.98 -8.10 -8.12
N TRP A 24 1.53 -8.02 -9.32
CA TRP A 24 1.79 -6.75 -9.99
C TRP A 24 0.49 -5.98 -10.33
N HIS A 25 -0.62 -6.68 -10.61
CA HIS A 25 -1.93 -6.06 -10.83
C HIS A 25 -2.47 -5.43 -9.55
N LEU A 26 -2.34 -6.14 -8.42
CA LEU A 26 -2.74 -5.61 -7.10
C LEU A 26 -1.93 -4.36 -6.74
N ALA A 27 -0.61 -4.43 -6.92
CA ALA A 27 0.29 -3.31 -6.69
C ALA A 27 0.02 -2.12 -7.63
N PHE A 28 -0.28 -2.40 -8.91
CA PHE A 28 -0.67 -1.39 -9.89
C PHE A 28 -1.92 -0.64 -9.46
N TRP A 29 -3.00 -1.35 -9.13
CA TRP A 29 -4.24 -0.72 -8.71
C TRP A 29 -4.09 0.04 -7.39
N PHE A 30 -3.31 -0.49 -6.44
CA PHE A 30 -2.97 0.26 -5.23
C PHE A 30 -2.27 1.58 -5.55
N ALA A 31 -1.23 1.55 -6.40
CA ALA A 31 -0.49 2.74 -6.78
C ALA A 31 -1.36 3.76 -7.50
N VAL A 32 -2.24 3.33 -8.41
CA VAL A 32 -3.19 4.20 -9.11
C VAL A 32 -4.12 4.89 -8.11
N LEU A 33 -4.77 4.13 -7.23
CA LEU A 33 -5.72 4.68 -6.25
C LEU A 33 -5.06 5.68 -5.29
N VAL A 34 -3.85 5.37 -4.81
CA VAL A 34 -3.08 6.26 -3.94
C VAL A 34 -2.62 7.51 -4.68
N THR A 35 -2.20 7.38 -5.95
CA THR A 35 -1.78 8.53 -6.76
C THR A 35 -2.95 9.47 -7.04
N LEU A 36 -4.12 8.92 -7.37
CA LEU A 36 -5.35 9.70 -7.53
C LEU A 36 -5.73 10.42 -6.24
N ALA A 37 -5.58 9.77 -5.08
CA ALA A 37 -5.83 10.38 -3.78
C ALA A 37 -4.89 11.54 -3.44
N LEU A 38 -3.68 11.54 -4.00
CA LEU A 38 -2.67 12.60 -3.82
C LEU A 38 -2.70 13.66 -4.92
N PHE A 39 -3.52 13.45 -5.95
CA PHE A 39 -3.61 14.35 -7.09
C PHE A 39 -4.13 15.73 -6.64
N GLY A 40 -3.45 16.79 -7.08
CA GLY A 40 -3.75 18.16 -6.66
C GLY A 40 -3.23 18.56 -5.27
N SER A 41 -2.73 17.60 -4.46
CA SER A 41 -2.06 17.90 -3.19
C SER A 41 -0.56 18.03 -3.36
N LEU A 42 0.05 17.15 -4.15
CA LEU A 42 1.50 17.14 -4.38
C LEU A 42 1.90 17.75 -5.72
N GLY A 43 3.10 18.34 -5.78
CA GLY A 43 3.71 18.75 -7.04
C GLY A 43 4.04 17.54 -7.93
N TRP A 44 4.04 17.72 -9.26
CA TRP A 44 4.19 16.63 -10.24
C TRP A 44 5.34 15.66 -9.95
N ARG A 45 6.54 16.18 -9.62
CA ARG A 45 7.70 15.34 -9.29
C ARG A 45 7.46 14.45 -8.07
N GLN A 46 6.85 15.00 -7.01
CA GLN A 46 6.53 14.26 -5.79
C GLN A 46 5.41 13.24 -6.05
N LEU A 47 4.44 13.58 -6.90
CA LEU A 47 3.36 12.69 -7.29
C LEU A 47 3.90 11.46 -8.03
N VAL A 48 4.78 11.65 -9.02
CA VAL A 48 5.40 10.54 -9.78
C VAL A 48 6.25 9.65 -8.88
N LEU A 49 7.06 10.24 -7.98
CA LEU A 49 7.84 9.47 -7.01
C LEU A 49 6.95 8.69 -6.04
N ASN A 50 5.83 9.27 -5.60
CA ASN A 50 4.86 8.58 -4.76
C ASN A 50 4.17 7.44 -5.51
N ALA A 51 3.82 7.63 -6.78
CA ALA A 51 3.22 6.58 -7.61
C ALA A 51 4.17 5.38 -7.74
N ALA A 52 5.42 5.63 -8.17
CA ALA A 52 6.43 4.60 -8.32
C ALA A 52 6.77 3.92 -6.99
N GLY A 53 6.95 4.70 -5.92
CA GLY A 53 7.22 4.16 -4.58
C GLY A 53 6.07 3.32 -4.03
N SER A 54 4.82 3.74 -4.25
CA SER A 54 3.64 2.97 -3.83
C SER A 54 3.53 1.65 -4.58
N PHE A 55 3.80 1.67 -5.88
CA PHE A 55 3.83 0.46 -6.69
C PHE A 55 4.88 -0.52 -6.18
N LEU A 56 6.13 -0.07 -6.03
CA LEU A 56 7.23 -0.93 -5.59
C LEU A 56 6.99 -1.49 -4.18
N ALA A 57 6.52 -0.66 -3.25
CA ALA A 57 6.23 -1.09 -1.88
C ALA A 57 5.08 -2.10 -1.83
N ALA A 58 3.99 -1.85 -2.56
CA ALA A 58 2.87 -2.78 -2.62
C ALA A 58 3.24 -4.07 -3.35
N TRP A 59 4.04 -3.99 -4.41
CA TRP A 59 4.51 -5.18 -5.13
C TRP A 59 5.38 -6.05 -4.24
N ALA A 60 6.35 -5.46 -3.54
CA ALA A 60 7.17 -6.18 -2.55
C ALA A 60 6.30 -6.81 -1.45
N TYR A 61 5.30 -6.09 -0.95
CA TYR A 61 4.37 -6.59 0.06
C TYR A 61 3.56 -7.80 -0.42
N PHE A 62 2.89 -7.70 -1.57
CA PHE A 62 2.10 -8.82 -2.11
C PHE A 62 2.98 -10.00 -2.53
N SER A 63 4.18 -9.76 -3.07
CA SER A 63 5.15 -10.81 -3.36
C SER A 63 5.64 -11.53 -2.09
N ALA A 64 5.85 -10.81 -0.99
CA ALA A 64 6.26 -11.41 0.27
C ALA A 64 5.13 -12.23 0.92
N LEU A 65 3.88 -11.76 0.82
CA LEU A 65 2.72 -12.53 1.29
C LEU A 65 2.56 -13.84 0.52
N ASP A 66 2.67 -13.79 -0.80
CA ASP A 66 2.58 -14.95 -1.68
C ASP A 66 3.72 -15.96 -1.39
N ALA A 67 4.95 -15.49 -1.21
CA ALA A 67 6.09 -16.33 -0.87
C ALA A 67 5.96 -17.03 0.50
N THR A 68 5.06 -16.55 1.36
CA THR A 68 4.90 -17.04 2.73
C THR A 68 3.55 -17.70 2.95
N ASP A 69 2.75 -17.83 1.89
CA ASP A 69 1.45 -18.51 1.90
C ASP A 69 1.62 -20.04 1.89
N ASN A 70 2.31 -20.56 2.90
CA ASN A 70 2.46 -21.98 3.15
C ASN A 70 2.35 -22.28 4.65
N VAL A 71 2.06 -23.54 4.98
CA VAL A 71 1.83 -23.96 6.38
C VAL A 71 3.08 -23.76 7.25
N GLU A 72 4.28 -23.89 6.65
CA GLU A 72 5.56 -23.81 7.33
C GLU A 72 5.95 -22.38 7.74
N HIS A 73 5.59 -21.37 6.95
CA HIS A 73 5.92 -19.96 7.21
C HIS A 73 4.72 -19.15 7.72
N ARG A 74 3.69 -19.82 8.23
CA ARG A 74 2.43 -19.20 8.65
C ARG A 74 2.60 -18.04 9.65
N THR A 75 3.51 -18.17 10.61
CA THR A 75 3.83 -17.09 11.57
C THR A 75 4.41 -15.87 10.85
N LEU A 76 5.34 -16.10 9.93
CA LEU A 76 5.99 -15.05 9.16
C LEU A 76 4.99 -14.39 8.20
N HIS A 77 4.07 -15.15 7.61
CA HIS A 77 2.97 -14.62 6.81
C HIS A 77 2.11 -13.63 7.60
N TYR A 78 1.68 -13.98 8.83
CA TYR A 78 0.90 -13.05 9.65
C TYR A 78 1.68 -11.82 10.09
N LEU A 79 2.99 -11.96 10.38
CA LEU A 79 3.85 -10.82 10.66
C LEU A 79 3.94 -9.89 9.46
N LEU A 80 4.18 -10.43 8.26
CA LEU A 80 4.20 -9.64 7.03
C LEU A 80 2.85 -8.96 6.77
N LEU A 81 1.74 -9.70 6.91
CA LEU A 81 0.39 -9.17 6.74
C LEU A 81 0.15 -7.96 7.65
N PHE A 82 0.47 -8.08 8.94
CA PHE A 82 0.24 -7.02 9.89
C PHE A 82 1.21 -5.84 9.70
N PHE A 83 2.52 -6.10 9.72
CA PHE A 83 3.52 -5.04 9.67
C PHE A 83 3.66 -4.40 8.29
N GLY A 84 3.48 -5.16 7.21
CA GLY A 84 3.46 -4.64 5.86
C GLY A 84 2.25 -3.73 5.61
N MET A 85 1.07 -4.12 6.12
CA MET A 85 -0.11 -3.26 6.09
C MET A 85 0.11 -1.97 6.89
N LEU A 86 0.65 -2.07 8.11
CA LEU A 86 0.98 -0.89 8.92
C LEU A 86 2.00 0.01 8.24
N ALA A 87 3.03 -0.54 7.59
CA ALA A 87 4.04 0.25 6.88
C ALA A 87 3.43 1.00 5.69
N LEU A 88 2.59 0.34 4.88
CA LEU A 88 1.94 0.96 3.73
C LEU A 88 0.96 2.06 4.16
N ILE A 89 0.12 1.80 5.16
CA ILE A 89 -0.83 2.80 5.70
C ILE A 89 -0.06 3.93 6.39
N GLY A 90 0.92 3.59 7.24
CA GLY A 90 1.73 4.55 7.99
C GLY A 90 2.52 5.49 7.09
N SER A 91 3.00 5.00 5.93
CA SER A 91 3.66 5.86 4.93
C SER A 91 2.74 6.99 4.41
N ARG A 92 1.43 6.72 4.33
CA ARG A 92 0.42 7.70 3.90
C ARG A 92 -0.01 8.60 5.05
N PHE A 93 -0.14 8.03 6.23
CA PHE A 93 -0.39 8.80 7.43
C PHE A 93 0.69 9.86 7.67
N TRP A 94 1.96 9.51 7.42
CA TRP A 94 3.06 10.46 7.48
C TRP A 94 2.93 11.62 6.49
N LEU A 95 2.45 11.35 5.27
CA LEU A 95 2.16 12.39 4.29
C LEU A 95 0.98 13.26 4.75
N ASP A 96 -0.06 12.65 5.32
CA ASP A 96 -1.21 13.38 5.83
C ASP A 96 -0.82 14.31 6.99
N ILE A 97 0.06 13.86 7.91
CA ILE A 97 0.64 14.72 8.96
C ILE A 97 1.39 15.89 8.33
N ARG A 98 2.31 15.62 7.40
CA ARG A 98 3.14 16.68 6.79
C ARG A 98 2.33 17.69 5.98
N HIS A 99 1.22 17.27 5.38
CA HIS A 99 0.51 18.07 4.38
C HIS A 99 -0.74 18.74 4.95
N TYR A 100 -1.43 18.07 5.88
CA TYR A 100 -2.61 18.62 6.57
C TYR A 100 -2.31 19.15 7.98
N GLY A 101 -1.06 19.05 8.47
CA GLY A 101 -0.67 19.59 9.77
C GLY A 101 -1.36 18.91 10.96
N ILE A 102 -1.77 17.64 10.81
CA ILE A 102 -2.39 16.86 11.88
C ILE A 102 -1.26 16.49 12.87
N GLY A 103 -0.87 17.43 13.71
CA GLY A 103 0.23 17.29 14.67
C GLY A 103 1.27 18.40 14.60
N LEU A 104 0.84 19.66 14.76
CA LEU A 104 1.50 20.74 15.51
C LEU A 104 0.60 21.98 15.54
#